data_AF-A0A1Y1UPY7-F1
#
_entry.id   AF-A0A1Y1UPY7-F1
#
_cell.length_a   1.000
_cell.length_b   1.000
_cell.length_c   1.000
_cell.angle_alpha   90.00
_cell.angle_beta   90.00
_cell.angle_gamma   90.00
#
_symmetry.space_group_name_H-M   'P 1'
#
loop_
_entity.id
_entity.type
_entity.pdbx_description
1 polymer ?
#
loop_
_entity_poly.entity_id
_entity_poly.type
_entity_poly.pdbx_seq_one_letter_code
_entity_poly.pdbx_strand_id
1 'polypeptide(L)'
;MVVSQSDEYGGKTLKKIKSWSVVPGVFVQSDPLHDATGYDLLGDGFGLVDKSPERWQNLVKKLKQLNEESDEHTTYKLIYYARHGEGFHNRAESKYGTAAWDSHWAQKTGDGESVWGPDPLLTEKGIGQARTMNSALKKELEHGMPLPQKLYSSPFQRSATTLQITWEDILLNKGMVPKGTSMRSYLRSAESSIRHRKGLSWMDL
;
A
#
# COMPACT_ATOMS: atom_id res chain seq x y z
N MET A 1 -0.21 3.52 -28.97
CA MET A 1 0.94 4.42 -29.21
C MET A 1 1.62 4.73 -27.89
N VAL A 2 2.91 4.42 -27.80
CA VAL A 2 3.78 4.69 -26.64
C VAL A 2 4.10 6.19 -26.55
N VAL A 3 4.16 6.74 -25.34
CA VAL A 3 4.33 8.20 -25.12
C VAL A 3 5.74 8.56 -24.63
N SER A 4 6.50 7.62 -24.06
CA SER A 4 7.88 7.84 -23.60
C SER A 4 8.66 6.52 -23.44
N GLN A 5 9.99 6.62 -23.32
CA GLN A 5 10.92 5.51 -23.09
C GLN A 5 10.50 4.56 -21.95
N SER A 6 11.00 3.32 -22.06
CA SER A 6 10.88 2.24 -21.09
C SER A 6 11.42 2.63 -19.71
N ASP A 7 10.71 2.23 -18.65
CA ASP A 7 11.28 2.25 -17.30
C ASP A 7 12.45 1.25 -17.16
N GLU A 8 13.06 1.16 -15.97
CA GLU A 8 14.21 0.29 -15.69
C GLU A 8 13.95 -1.22 -15.93
N TYR A 9 12.68 -1.60 -16.09
CA TYR A 9 12.23 -2.97 -16.35
C TYR A 9 11.67 -3.15 -17.79
N GLY A 10 11.96 -2.22 -18.70
CA GLY A 10 11.48 -2.27 -20.08
C GLY A 10 10.03 -1.78 -20.26
N GLY A 11 9.36 -1.40 -19.18
CA GLY A 11 7.93 -1.10 -19.19
C GLY A 11 7.62 0.21 -19.88
N LYS A 12 6.80 0.16 -20.93
CA LYS A 12 6.37 1.31 -21.74
C LYS A 12 5.30 2.15 -21.03
N THR A 13 5.23 3.45 -21.32
CA THR A 13 4.10 4.31 -20.92
C THR A 13 3.07 4.39 -22.05
N LEU A 14 1.87 3.88 -21.81
CA LEU A 14 0.78 3.86 -22.78
C LEU A 14 -0.07 5.14 -22.69
N LYS A 15 -0.41 5.74 -23.84
CA LYS A 15 -1.27 6.95 -23.90
C LYS A 15 -2.65 6.73 -23.28
N LYS A 16 -3.19 5.52 -23.41
CA LYS A 16 -4.49 5.11 -22.89
C LYS A 16 -4.45 3.62 -22.58
N ILE A 17 -4.92 3.25 -21.39
CA ILE A 17 -5.14 1.85 -21.00
C ILE A 17 -6.60 1.52 -21.34
N LYS A 18 -6.82 0.52 -22.19
CA LYS A 18 -8.18 0.05 -22.56
C LYS A 18 -8.63 -1.15 -21.72
N SER A 19 -7.68 -2.00 -21.34
CA SER A 19 -7.90 -3.20 -20.54
C SER A 19 -6.66 -3.49 -19.70
N TRP A 20 -6.84 -4.32 -18.67
CA TRP A 20 -5.77 -4.84 -17.84
C TRP A 20 -6.10 -6.28 -17.46
N SER A 21 -5.08 -7.08 -17.17
CA SER A 21 -5.21 -8.45 -16.68
C SER A 21 -4.03 -8.79 -15.79
N VAL A 22 -4.17 -9.85 -14.99
CA VAL A 22 -3.09 -10.41 -14.18
C VAL A 22 -2.36 -11.49 -14.98
N VAL A 23 -1.04 -11.55 -14.86
CA VAL A 23 -0.25 -12.68 -15.41
C VAL A 23 -0.33 -13.85 -14.43
N PRO A 24 -1.00 -14.96 -14.78
CA PRO A 24 -1.17 -16.09 -13.86
C PRO A 24 0.16 -16.82 -13.61
N GLY A 25 0.20 -17.59 -12.51
CA GLY A 25 1.34 -18.45 -12.17
C GLY A 25 2.60 -17.71 -11.69
N VAL A 26 2.48 -16.41 -11.39
CA VAL A 26 3.53 -15.64 -10.71
C VAL A 26 3.29 -15.62 -9.20
N PHE A 27 2.04 -15.41 -8.82
CA PHE A 27 1.57 -15.27 -7.45
C PHE A 27 0.48 -16.32 -7.20
N VAL A 28 0.50 -17.02 -6.06
CA VAL A 28 -0.48 -18.06 -5.71
C VAL A 28 -1.92 -17.51 -5.70
N GLN A 29 -2.09 -16.21 -5.44
CA GLN A 29 -3.35 -15.50 -5.44
C GLN A 29 -3.99 -15.39 -6.83
N SER A 30 -3.26 -15.73 -7.89
CA SER A 30 -3.80 -15.83 -9.25
C SER A 30 -4.40 -17.20 -9.58
N ASP A 31 -4.23 -18.19 -8.69
CA ASP A 31 -4.82 -19.52 -8.83
C ASP A 31 -6.28 -19.50 -8.32
N PRO A 32 -7.27 -19.88 -9.16
CA PRO A 32 -8.68 -19.98 -8.75
C PRO A 32 -8.95 -20.94 -7.60
N LEU A 33 -8.04 -21.88 -7.33
CA LEU A 33 -8.15 -22.87 -6.25
C LEU A 33 -7.43 -22.45 -4.97
N HIS A 34 -6.76 -21.29 -4.95
CA HIS A 34 -6.06 -20.81 -3.76
C HIS A 34 -7.04 -20.37 -2.67
N ASP A 35 -6.97 -21.02 -1.50
CA ASP A 35 -7.68 -20.59 -0.31
C ASP A 35 -6.87 -19.53 0.44
N ALA A 36 -7.40 -18.31 0.50
CA ALA A 36 -6.79 -17.20 1.22
C ALA A 36 -7.01 -17.28 2.74
N THR A 37 -7.86 -18.18 3.22
CA THR A 37 -8.23 -18.28 4.64
C THR A 37 -7.03 -18.72 5.47
N GLY A 38 -6.57 -17.85 6.37
CA GLY A 38 -5.42 -18.13 7.23
C GLY A 38 -4.07 -18.14 6.51
N TYR A 39 -4.02 -17.73 5.23
CA TYR A 39 -2.79 -17.70 4.46
C TYR A 39 -1.81 -16.63 4.98
N ASP A 40 -0.61 -17.05 5.39
CA ASP A 40 0.45 -16.14 5.84
C ASP A 40 1.21 -15.55 4.65
N LEU A 41 0.63 -14.49 4.09
CA LEU A 41 1.22 -13.72 3.00
C LEU A 41 2.63 -13.18 3.33
N LEU A 42 2.85 -12.76 4.58
CA LEU A 42 4.07 -12.05 4.97
C LEU A 42 5.22 -13.01 5.24
N GLY A 43 4.92 -14.25 5.62
CA GLY A 43 5.88 -15.34 5.76
C GLY A 43 6.23 -16.06 4.45
N ASP A 44 5.40 -15.91 3.41
CA ASP A 44 5.51 -16.71 2.18
C ASP A 44 5.98 -15.92 0.94
N GLY A 45 6.90 -14.96 1.13
CA GLY A 45 7.46 -14.16 0.03
C GLY A 45 6.41 -13.38 -0.76
N PHE A 46 5.37 -12.91 -0.07
CA PHE A 46 4.18 -12.27 -0.65
C PHE A 46 3.41 -13.15 -1.67
N GLY A 47 3.59 -14.47 -1.56
CA GLY A 47 2.89 -15.45 -2.39
C GLY A 47 3.49 -15.66 -3.76
N LEU A 48 4.76 -15.29 -3.97
CA LEU A 48 5.50 -15.74 -5.15
C LEU A 48 5.46 -17.26 -5.26
N VAL A 49 5.14 -17.78 -6.44
CA VAL A 49 5.16 -19.24 -6.71
C VAL A 49 6.60 -19.76 -6.63
N ASP A 50 7.57 -18.98 -7.10
CA ASP A 50 9.00 -19.28 -6.94
C ASP A 50 9.42 -19.11 -5.48
N LYS A 51 9.91 -20.20 -4.86
CA LYS A 51 10.37 -20.24 -3.47
C LYS A 51 11.89 -20.23 -3.32
N SER A 52 12.63 -20.07 -4.42
CA SER A 52 14.09 -19.95 -4.39
C SER A 52 14.54 -18.68 -3.67
N PRO A 53 15.79 -18.63 -3.18
CA PRO A 53 16.40 -17.40 -2.68
C PRO A 53 16.39 -16.27 -3.73
N GLU A 54 16.45 -16.61 -5.02
CA GLU A 54 16.49 -15.69 -6.16
C GLU A 54 15.09 -15.30 -6.70
N ARG A 55 14.01 -15.65 -6.00
CA ARG A 55 12.61 -15.46 -6.44
C ARG A 55 12.31 -14.07 -7.01
N TRP A 56 12.80 -13.02 -6.37
CA TRP A 56 12.57 -11.65 -6.83
C TRP A 56 13.38 -11.30 -8.07
N GLN A 57 14.64 -11.75 -8.13
CA GLN A 57 15.50 -11.58 -9.29
C GLN A 57 14.92 -12.33 -10.49
N ASN A 58 14.40 -13.54 -10.28
CA ASN A 58 13.72 -14.32 -11.30
C ASN A 58 12.44 -13.63 -11.79
N LEU A 59 11.63 -13.07 -10.87
CA LEU A 59 10.48 -12.25 -11.26
C LEU A 59 10.90 -11.00 -12.06
N VAL A 60 11.96 -10.30 -11.66
CA VAL A 60 12.47 -9.14 -12.39
C VAL A 60 12.96 -9.52 -13.79
N LYS A 61 13.66 -10.65 -13.95
CA LYS A 61 14.06 -11.19 -15.26
C LYS A 61 12.83 -11.48 -16.13
N LYS A 62 11.83 -12.18 -15.57
CA LYS A 62 10.57 -12.47 -16.26
C LYS A 62 9.84 -11.19 -16.67
N LEU A 63 9.77 -10.18 -15.79
CA LEU A 63 9.15 -8.89 -16.08
C LEU A 63 9.83 -8.16 -17.25
N LYS A 64 11.17 -8.17 -17.28
CA LYS A 64 11.96 -7.59 -18.38
C LYS A 64 11.69 -8.31 -19.69
N GLN A 65 11.78 -9.64 -19.69
CA GLN A 65 11.50 -10.46 -20.85
C GLN A 65 10.09 -10.20 -21.41
N LEU A 66 9.07 -10.19 -20.56
CA LEU A 66 7.69 -9.90 -20.96
C LEU A 66 7.56 -8.51 -21.62
N ASN A 67 8.27 -7.50 -21.12
CA ASN A 67 8.25 -6.17 -21.71
C ASN A 67 9.03 -6.09 -23.02
N GLU A 68 10.19 -6.77 -23.13
CA GLU A 68 11.00 -6.84 -24.35
C GLU A 68 10.26 -7.53 -25.50
N GLU A 69 9.53 -8.60 -25.19
CA GLU A 69 8.75 -9.38 -26.16
C GLU A 69 7.36 -8.76 -26.47
N SER A 70 6.94 -7.74 -25.71
CA SER A 70 5.64 -7.09 -25.90
C SER A 70 5.58 -6.16 -27.12
N ASP A 71 4.40 -6.04 -27.72
CA ASP A 71 4.12 -5.05 -28.77
C ASP A 71 4.07 -3.60 -28.24
N GLU A 72 3.87 -2.62 -29.12
CA GLU A 72 3.79 -1.20 -28.75
C GLU A 72 2.51 -0.81 -27.97
N HIS A 73 1.62 -1.76 -27.69
CA HIS A 73 0.31 -1.55 -27.07
C HIS A 73 0.18 -2.26 -25.74
N THR A 74 1.19 -3.06 -25.37
CA THR A 74 1.23 -3.88 -24.17
C THR A 74 2.41 -3.46 -23.30
N THR A 75 2.21 -3.52 -21.98
CA THR A 75 3.24 -3.22 -20.99
C THR A 75 2.94 -4.03 -19.74
N TYR A 76 3.96 -4.62 -19.14
CA TYR A 76 3.87 -5.40 -17.93
C TYR A 76 4.45 -4.60 -16.77
N LYS A 77 3.74 -4.61 -15.64
CA LYS A 77 4.09 -3.84 -14.44
C LYS A 77 3.92 -4.72 -13.22
N LEU A 78 4.88 -4.66 -12.30
CA LEU A 78 4.69 -5.16 -10.94
C LEU A 78 4.06 -4.05 -10.09
N ILE A 79 2.95 -4.37 -9.43
CA ILE A 79 2.20 -3.41 -8.62
C ILE A 79 2.07 -3.96 -7.21
N TYR A 80 2.51 -3.16 -6.23
CA TYR A 80 2.24 -3.41 -4.82
C TYR A 80 0.93 -2.72 -4.45
N TYR A 81 -0.05 -3.52 -4.03
CA TYR A 81 -1.36 -3.02 -3.63
C TYR A 81 -1.64 -3.39 -2.17
N ALA A 82 -2.07 -2.41 -1.38
CA ALA A 82 -2.32 -2.61 0.04
C ALA A 82 -3.61 -1.88 0.46
N ARG A 83 -4.39 -2.52 1.31
CA ARG A 83 -5.48 -1.88 2.05
C ARG A 83 -4.87 -1.08 3.22
N HIS A 84 -5.53 -0.01 3.64
CA HIS A 84 -5.16 0.67 4.89
C HIS A 84 -5.23 -0.30 6.07
N GLY A 85 -4.42 -0.06 7.10
CA GLY A 85 -4.57 -0.75 8.39
C GLY A 85 -5.93 -0.48 9.05
N GLU A 86 -6.26 -1.21 10.10
CA GLU A 86 -7.51 -1.02 10.84
C GLU A 86 -7.70 0.45 11.25
N GLY A 87 -8.81 1.04 10.82
CA GLY A 87 -9.25 2.37 11.24
C GLY A 87 -10.39 2.30 12.25
N PHE A 88 -10.66 3.42 12.93
CA PHE A 88 -11.78 3.50 13.88
C PHE A 88 -13.14 3.14 13.25
N HIS A 89 -13.34 3.40 11.96
CA HIS A 89 -14.53 2.95 11.23
C HIS A 89 -14.65 1.41 11.16
N ASN A 90 -13.55 0.67 10.98
CA ASN A 90 -13.59 -0.79 10.98
C ASN A 90 -13.92 -1.34 12.36
N ARG A 91 -13.38 -0.72 13.41
CA ARG A 91 -13.69 -1.08 14.80
C ARG A 91 -15.16 -0.80 15.12
N ALA A 92 -15.69 0.33 14.67
CA ALA A 92 -17.09 0.68 14.85
C ALA A 92 -18.02 -0.28 14.10
N GLU A 93 -17.74 -0.57 12.83
CA GLU A 93 -18.48 -1.59 12.07
C GLU A 93 -18.45 -2.95 12.78
N SER A 94 -17.29 -3.37 13.31
CA SER A 94 -17.17 -4.62 14.08
C SER A 94 -17.98 -4.60 15.38
N LYS A 95 -18.07 -3.44 16.06
CA LYS A 95 -18.84 -3.25 17.31
C LYS A 95 -20.34 -3.33 17.06
N TYR A 96 -20.83 -2.73 15.97
CA TYR A 96 -22.26 -2.57 15.71
C TYR A 96 -22.84 -3.59 14.73
N GLY A 97 -21.98 -4.28 13.99
CA GLY A 97 -22.37 -5.16 12.89
C GLY A 97 -22.69 -4.38 11.61
N THR A 98 -22.43 -5.00 10.46
CA THR A 98 -22.55 -4.38 9.13
C THR A 98 -23.95 -3.81 8.87
N ALA A 99 -25.03 -4.50 9.26
CA ALA A 99 -26.39 -4.01 9.02
C ALA A 99 -26.70 -2.68 9.75
N ALA A 100 -26.30 -2.54 11.01
CA ALA A 100 -26.49 -1.30 11.77
C ALA A 100 -25.49 -0.22 11.33
N TRP A 101 -24.29 -0.63 10.93
CA TRP A 101 -23.30 0.25 10.34
C TRP A 101 -23.85 0.95 9.09
N ASP A 102 -24.29 0.17 8.10
CA ASP A 102 -24.77 0.68 6.82
C ASP A 102 -26.03 1.55 6.98
N SER A 103 -26.95 1.13 7.85
CA SER A 103 -28.24 1.83 8.03
C SER A 103 -28.15 3.07 8.93
N HIS A 104 -27.18 3.15 9.84
CA HIS A 104 -27.12 4.21 10.85
C HIS A 104 -25.72 4.77 11.11
N TRP A 105 -24.78 3.93 11.55
CA TRP A 105 -23.52 4.43 12.13
C TRP A 105 -22.54 5.01 11.11
N ALA A 106 -22.55 4.53 9.86
CA ALA A 106 -21.73 5.06 8.78
C ALA A 106 -22.06 6.53 8.44
N GLN A 107 -23.26 7.00 8.79
CA GLN A 107 -23.72 8.39 8.57
C GLN A 107 -23.39 9.30 9.77
N LYS A 108 -22.86 8.76 10.86
CA LYS A 108 -22.45 9.49 12.05
C LYS A 108 -20.94 9.70 12.05
N THR A 109 -20.48 10.67 12.83
CA THR A 109 -19.04 10.93 13.03
C THR A 109 -18.45 10.12 14.19
N GLY A 110 -19.29 9.55 15.06
CA GLY A 110 -18.89 8.78 16.22
C GLY A 110 -20.08 8.37 17.09
N ASP A 111 -19.80 7.69 18.20
CA ASP A 111 -20.76 7.25 19.24
C ASP A 111 -20.56 7.93 20.60
N GLY A 112 -19.66 8.91 20.69
CA GLY A 112 -19.25 9.54 21.95
C GLY A 112 -18.09 8.83 22.66
N GLU A 113 -17.73 7.61 22.25
CA GLU A 113 -16.54 6.87 22.73
C GLU A 113 -15.42 6.86 21.68
N SER A 114 -15.78 6.79 20.40
CA SER A 114 -14.86 6.74 19.26
C SER A 114 -15.36 7.65 18.14
N VAL A 115 -14.40 8.22 17.40
CA VAL A 115 -14.66 9.09 16.24
C VAL A 115 -14.19 8.35 14.99
N TRP A 116 -15.08 8.17 14.02
CA TRP A 116 -14.78 7.53 12.74
C TRP A 116 -15.17 8.34 11.52
N GLY A 117 -15.72 9.54 11.70
CA GLY A 117 -16.01 10.48 10.62
C GLY A 117 -15.55 11.91 10.97
N PRO A 118 -15.30 12.76 9.96
CA PRO A 118 -15.43 12.47 8.53
C PRO A 118 -14.24 11.72 7.91
N ASP A 119 -13.06 11.72 8.56
CA ASP A 119 -11.87 11.01 8.09
C ASP A 119 -11.19 10.26 9.25
N PRO A 120 -11.51 8.96 9.45
CA PRO A 120 -11.03 8.20 10.59
C PRO A 120 -9.52 7.98 10.55
N LEU A 121 -8.88 8.14 11.70
CA LEU A 121 -7.52 7.70 11.95
C LEU A 121 -7.42 6.17 11.99
N LEU A 122 -6.17 5.68 11.88
CA LEU A 122 -5.84 4.30 12.24
C LEU A 122 -6.02 4.09 13.74
N THR A 123 -6.41 2.88 14.13
CA THR A 123 -6.28 2.41 15.51
C THR A 123 -4.81 2.06 15.79
N GLU A 124 -4.45 1.85 17.06
CA GLU A 124 -3.12 1.32 17.43
C GLU A 124 -2.83 -0.03 16.75
N LYS A 125 -3.86 -0.87 16.59
CA LYS A 125 -3.76 -2.12 15.83
C LYS A 125 -3.47 -1.86 14.34
N GLY A 126 -4.13 -0.88 13.72
CA GLY A 126 -3.86 -0.49 12.33
C GLY A 126 -2.44 0.05 12.12
N ILE A 127 -1.93 0.83 13.08
CA ILE A 127 -0.52 1.26 13.11
C ILE A 127 0.41 0.05 13.20
N GLY A 128 0.10 -0.90 14.10
CA GLY A 128 0.84 -2.16 14.23
C GLY A 128 0.90 -2.94 12.90
N GLN A 129 -0.23 -3.10 12.22
CA GLN A 129 -0.30 -3.77 10.92
C GLN A 129 0.59 -3.10 9.86
N ALA A 130 0.60 -1.77 9.79
CA ALA A 130 1.44 -1.03 8.86
C ALA A 130 2.94 -1.21 9.16
N ARG A 131 3.32 -1.30 10.45
CA ARG A 131 4.70 -1.61 10.88
C ARG A 131 5.10 -3.05 10.57
N THR A 132 4.21 -4.01 10.77
CA THR A 132 4.44 -5.41 10.40
C THR A 132 4.71 -5.53 8.90
N MET A 133 3.94 -4.83 8.06
CA MET A 133 4.20 -4.77 6.62
C MET A 133 5.57 -4.14 6.30
N ASN A 134 5.95 -3.02 6.92
CA ASN A 134 7.27 -2.43 6.76
C ASN A 134 8.40 -3.44 7.08
N SER A 135 8.24 -4.20 8.17
CA SER A 135 9.22 -5.22 8.55
C SER A 135 9.27 -6.39 7.57
N ALA A 136 8.12 -6.85 7.05
CA ALA A 136 8.07 -7.88 6.01
C ALA A 136 8.73 -7.42 4.70
N LEU A 137 8.46 -6.17 4.28
CA LEU A 137 9.10 -5.58 3.11
C LEU A 137 10.62 -5.56 3.24
N LYS A 138 11.15 -5.18 4.41
CA LYS A 138 12.61 -5.18 4.65
C LYS A 138 13.23 -6.57 4.48
N LYS A 139 12.58 -7.62 4.95
CA LYS A 139 13.04 -9.00 4.73
C LYS A 139 13.06 -9.35 3.25
N GLU A 140 12.00 -9.04 2.52
CA GLU A 140 11.95 -9.33 1.08
C GLU A 140 12.96 -8.47 0.28
N LEU A 141 13.28 -7.26 0.74
CA LEU A 141 14.34 -6.43 0.16
C LEU A 141 15.73 -7.07 0.30
N GLU A 142 16.01 -7.78 1.41
CA GLU A 142 17.25 -8.59 1.55
C GLU A 142 17.32 -9.71 0.50
N HIS A 143 16.16 -10.19 0.02
CA HIS A 143 16.05 -11.15 -1.08
C HIS A 143 15.95 -10.51 -2.47
N GLY A 144 16.19 -9.21 -2.60
CA GLY A 144 16.24 -8.53 -3.89
C GLY A 144 14.89 -8.12 -4.46
N MET A 145 13.85 -7.97 -3.62
CA MET A 145 12.57 -7.38 -4.01
C MET A 145 12.77 -6.02 -4.70
N PRO A 146 12.19 -5.79 -5.90
CA PRO A 146 12.32 -4.50 -6.57
C PRO A 146 11.50 -3.42 -5.87
N LEU A 147 12.08 -2.24 -5.68
CA LEU A 147 11.38 -1.10 -5.08
C LEU A 147 10.36 -0.49 -6.04
N PRO A 148 9.21 0.02 -5.55
CA PRO A 148 8.29 0.76 -6.40
C PRO A 148 8.92 2.08 -6.88
N GLN A 149 8.73 2.39 -8.16
CA GLN A 149 9.20 3.66 -8.76
C GLN A 149 8.26 4.84 -8.47
N LYS A 150 6.99 4.55 -8.12
CA LYS A 150 5.96 5.55 -7.83
C LYS A 150 5.08 5.03 -6.70
N LEU A 151 4.72 5.92 -5.79
CA LEU A 151 3.78 5.67 -4.71
C LEU A 151 2.50 6.48 -4.92
N TYR A 152 1.36 5.89 -4.62
CA TYR A 152 0.04 6.52 -4.66
C TYR A 152 -0.73 6.14 -3.41
N SER A 153 -1.59 7.04 -2.91
CA SER A 153 -2.52 6.72 -1.84
C SER A 153 -3.88 7.39 -2.06
N SER A 154 -4.90 6.81 -1.43
CA SER A 154 -6.18 7.47 -1.24
C SER A 154 -6.00 8.74 -0.37
N PRO A 155 -6.81 9.79 -0.57
CA PRO A 155 -6.69 11.03 0.21
C PRO A 155 -7.10 10.90 1.69
N PHE A 156 -7.71 9.77 2.09
CA PHE A 156 -8.09 9.55 3.48
C PHE A 156 -6.87 9.32 4.38
N GLN A 157 -6.89 9.92 5.57
CA GLN A 157 -5.80 9.87 6.56
C GLN A 157 -5.33 8.44 6.84
N ARG A 158 -6.24 7.51 7.12
CA ARG A 158 -5.88 6.10 7.35
C ARG A 158 -5.02 5.48 6.24
N SER A 159 -5.30 5.80 4.98
CA SER A 159 -4.57 5.26 3.83
C SER A 159 -3.24 5.97 3.65
N ALA A 160 -3.22 7.30 3.82
CA ALA A 160 -2.00 8.10 3.79
C ALA A 160 -1.02 7.70 4.92
N THR A 161 -1.51 7.54 6.15
CA THR A 161 -0.74 7.12 7.32
C THR A 161 -0.26 5.68 7.19
N THR A 162 -1.08 4.76 6.64
CA THR A 162 -0.62 3.40 6.34
C THR A 162 0.57 3.44 5.37
N LEU A 163 0.44 4.16 4.25
CA LEU A 163 1.54 4.31 3.28
C LEU A 163 2.78 4.92 3.94
N GLN A 164 2.59 5.97 4.74
CA GLN A 164 3.67 6.65 5.44
C GLN A 164 4.45 5.66 6.30
N ILE A 165 3.79 4.95 7.22
CA ILE A 165 4.42 4.00 8.12
C ILE A 165 5.07 2.85 7.34
N THR A 166 4.39 2.32 6.32
CA THR A 166 4.88 1.18 5.54
C THR A 166 6.18 1.50 4.80
N TRP A 167 6.31 2.71 4.24
CA TRP A 167 7.44 3.08 3.36
C TRP A 167 8.41 4.12 3.96
N GLU A 168 8.23 4.50 5.23
CA GLU A 168 8.92 5.61 5.90
C GLU A 168 10.44 5.57 5.66
N ASP A 169 11.11 4.55 6.19
CA ASP A 169 12.56 4.42 6.12
C ASP A 169 13.06 3.63 4.90
N ILE A 170 12.13 3.09 4.10
CA ILE A 170 12.46 2.39 2.86
C ILE A 170 12.62 3.39 1.71
N LEU A 171 11.68 4.33 1.56
CA LEU A 171 11.58 5.24 0.42
C LEU A 171 11.38 6.71 0.80
N LEU A 172 10.52 7.02 1.77
CA LEU A 172 10.10 8.40 2.03
C LEU A 172 11.23 9.24 2.64
N ASN A 173 11.92 8.71 3.65
CA ASN A 173 13.10 9.33 4.25
C ASN A 173 14.28 9.44 3.27
N LYS A 174 14.21 8.72 2.15
CA LYS A 174 15.19 8.77 1.05
C LYS A 174 14.76 9.73 -0.07
N GLY A 175 13.74 10.55 0.17
CA GLY A 175 13.31 11.62 -0.73
C GLY A 175 12.18 11.24 -1.70
N MET A 176 11.63 10.03 -1.64
CA MET A 176 10.48 9.68 -2.47
C MET A 176 9.23 10.44 -2.00
N VAL A 177 8.58 11.13 -2.92
CA VAL A 177 7.32 11.85 -2.66
C VAL A 177 6.17 11.13 -3.35
N PRO A 178 5.18 10.63 -2.60
CA PRO A 178 3.98 10.03 -3.18
C PRO A 178 3.21 10.98 -4.10
N LYS A 179 2.58 10.42 -5.13
CA LYS A 179 1.78 11.11 -6.14
C LYS A 179 0.29 11.01 -5.77
N GLY A 180 -0.47 12.06 -6.07
CA GLY A 180 -1.89 12.15 -5.69
C GLY A 180 -2.12 13.07 -4.48
N THR A 181 -3.35 13.56 -4.37
CA THR A 181 -3.83 14.75 -3.64
C THR A 181 -3.21 15.01 -2.27
N SER A 182 -2.64 16.22 -2.10
CA SER A 182 -2.23 16.89 -0.85
C SER A 182 -1.60 16.04 0.29
N MET A 183 -0.77 15.04 -0.01
CA MET A 183 0.06 14.46 1.06
C MET A 183 1.03 15.50 1.66
N ARG A 184 1.34 16.57 0.91
CA ARG A 184 2.18 17.71 1.35
C ARG A 184 1.64 18.46 2.58
N SER A 185 0.33 18.46 2.84
CA SER A 185 -0.23 19.05 4.07
C SER A 185 -0.16 18.07 5.24
N TYR A 186 -0.39 16.78 4.98
CA TYR A 186 -0.37 15.73 6.01
C TYR A 186 1.03 15.41 6.51
N LEU A 187 2.05 15.38 5.64
CA LEU A 187 3.44 15.13 6.06
C LEU A 187 3.93 16.20 7.06
N ARG A 188 3.55 17.47 6.86
CA ARG A 188 3.85 18.56 7.81
C ARG A 188 3.07 18.44 9.13
N SER A 189 1.82 17.96 9.09
CA SER A 189 0.99 17.76 10.28
C SER A 189 1.47 16.57 11.13
N ALA A 190 1.93 15.48 10.50
CA ALA A 190 2.49 14.32 11.19
C ALA A 190 3.82 14.66 11.87
N GLU A 191 4.71 15.40 11.21
CA GLU A 191 5.94 15.93 11.82
C GLU A 191 5.64 16.86 13.00
N SER A 192 4.62 17.71 12.89
CA SER A 192 4.15 18.57 13.99
C SER A 192 3.61 17.75 15.16
N SER A 193 2.79 16.72 14.90
CA SER A 193 2.20 15.87 15.95
C SER A 193 3.23 14.99 16.66
N ILE A 194 4.28 14.55 15.95
CA ILE A 194 5.41 13.82 16.56
C ILE A 194 6.27 14.76 17.41
N ARG A 195 6.46 16.03 16.99
CA ARG A 195 7.10 17.06 17.81
C ARG A 195 6.28 17.38 19.08
N HIS A 196 4.95 17.48 18.97
CA HIS A 196 4.07 17.73 20.12
C HIS A 196 4.05 16.58 21.15
N ARG A 197 4.27 15.32 20.74
CA ARG A 197 4.44 14.20 21.69
C ARG A 197 5.79 14.17 22.40
N LYS A 198 6.78 14.95 21.95
CA LYS A 198 8.12 15.03 22.56
C LYS A 198 8.36 16.29 23.38
N GLY A 199 7.37 17.18 23.53
CA GLY A 199 7.52 18.37 24.34
C GLY A 199 6.18 19.00 24.67
N LEU A 200 5.74 18.86 25.92
CA LEU A 200 5.01 19.94 26.56
C LEU A 200 5.90 21.19 26.53
N SER A 201 5.45 22.26 25.90
CA SER A 201 5.37 23.60 26.50
C SER A 201 5.15 24.69 25.45
N TRP A 202 4.30 25.64 25.86
CA TRP A 202 4.11 27.03 25.40
C TRP A 202 2.92 27.35 24.48
N MET A 203 1.99 28.03 25.15
CA MET A 203 1.04 29.05 24.68
C MET A 203 1.65 30.01 23.65
N ASP A 204 0.88 30.42 22.64
CA ASP A 204 0.17 31.72 22.60
C ASP A 204 -0.28 32.05 21.15
N LEU A 205 -1.52 32.54 21.07
CA LEU A 205 -2.19 33.32 20.00
C LEU A 205 -2.36 32.68 18.60
#